data_AF-A0A6B2TMN4-F1
#
_entry.id   AF-A0A6B2TMN4-F1
#
_cell.length_a   1.000
_cell.length_b   1.000
_cell.length_c   1.000
_cell.angle_alpha   90.00
_cell.angle_beta   90.00
_cell.angle_gamma   90.00
#
_symmetry.space_group_name_H-M   'P 1'
#
loop_
_entity.id
_entity.type
_entity.pdbx_description
1 polymer ?
#
loop_
_entity_poly.entity_id
_entity_poly.type
_entity_poly.pdbx_seq_one_letter_code
_entity_poly.pdbx_strand_id
1 'polypeptide(L)'
;VGGVAANSRVRGLAEERCAAAGVELRVPPMTLCTDNGAMIAAVGDLLLRSGAEPAPLNVSIDPSAPLEYASLTPLPGTPRRAA
;
A
#
# COMPACT_ATOMS: atom_id res chain seq x y z
N VAL A 1 -4.04 -5.94 2.32
CA VAL A 1 -3.04 -5.29 3.22
C VAL A 1 -3.59 -5.26 4.64
N GLY A 2 -2.84 -4.74 5.61
CA GLY A 2 -3.23 -4.69 7.02
C GLY A 2 -2.91 -5.98 7.77
N GLY A 3 -2.92 -5.91 9.10
CA GLY A 3 -2.49 -7.03 9.97
C GLY A 3 -3.28 -8.33 9.73
N VAL A 4 -4.56 -8.25 9.37
CA VAL A 4 -5.38 -9.45 9.08
C VAL A 4 -4.92 -10.16 7.79
N ALA A 5 -4.24 -9.46 6.87
CA ALA A 5 -3.66 -10.10 5.67
C ALA A 5 -2.49 -11.05 6.00
N ALA A 6 -1.96 -11.01 7.22
CA ALA A 6 -1.01 -12.00 7.74
C ALA A 6 -1.70 -13.30 8.21
N ASN A 7 -3.04 -13.35 8.29
CA ASN A 7 -3.73 -14.58 8.65
C ASN A 7 -3.66 -15.62 7.51
N SER A 8 -3.12 -16.79 7.80
CA SER A 8 -2.90 -17.86 6.81
C SER A 8 -4.20 -18.36 6.17
N ARG A 9 -5.29 -18.49 6.95
CA ARG A 9 -6.58 -18.95 6.43
C ARG A 9 -7.21 -17.93 5.49
N VAL A 10 -7.18 -16.65 5.87
CA VAL A 10 -7.68 -15.54 5.03
C VAL A 10 -6.90 -15.48 3.72
N ARG A 11 -5.56 -15.59 3.79
CA ARG A 11 -4.69 -15.58 2.61
C ARG A 11 -5.00 -16.72 1.65
N GLY A 12 -5.07 -17.96 2.14
CA GLY A 12 -5.38 -19.11 1.28
C GLY A 12 -6.74 -19.00 0.60
N LEU A 13 -7.77 -18.52 1.31
CA LEU A 13 -9.09 -18.30 0.72
C LEU A 13 -9.08 -17.21 -0.36
N ALA A 14 -8.30 -16.14 -0.17
CA ALA A 14 -8.15 -15.11 -1.17
C ALA A 14 -7.43 -15.65 -2.42
N GLU A 15 -6.39 -16.47 -2.25
CA GLU A 15 -5.65 -17.11 -3.34
C GLU A 15 -6.57 -17.99 -4.19
N GLU A 16 -7.36 -18.87 -3.57
CA GLU A 16 -8.34 -19.73 -4.26
C GLU A 16 -9.35 -18.92 -5.08
N ARG A 17 -9.93 -17.87 -4.47
CA ARG A 17 -10.96 -17.04 -5.12
C ARG A 17 -10.41 -16.20 -6.26
N CYS A 18 -9.23 -15.61 -6.08
CA CYS A 18 -8.58 -14.84 -7.14
C CYS A 18 -8.20 -15.73 -8.31
N ALA A 19 -7.67 -16.94 -8.07
CA ALA A 19 -7.37 -17.91 -9.12
C ALA A 19 -8.62 -18.31 -9.90
N ALA A 20 -9.73 -18.62 -9.21
CA ALA A 20 -11.01 -18.95 -9.84
C ALA A 20 -11.58 -17.80 -10.70
N ALA A 21 -11.30 -16.56 -10.32
CA ALA A 21 -11.73 -15.37 -11.06
C ALA A 21 -10.73 -14.92 -12.15
N GLY A 22 -9.59 -15.58 -12.30
CA GLY A 22 -8.52 -15.14 -13.23
C GLY A 22 -7.85 -13.82 -12.82
N VAL A 23 -7.89 -13.47 -11.53
CA VAL A 23 -7.30 -12.24 -10.98
C VAL A 23 -5.96 -12.55 -10.32
N GLU A 24 -4.92 -11.76 -10.62
CA GLU A 24 -3.64 -11.86 -9.93
C GLU A 24 -3.75 -11.29 -8.50
N LEU A 25 -3.56 -12.14 -7.50
CA LEU A 25 -3.49 -11.70 -6.11
C LEU A 25 -2.08 -11.22 -5.76
N ARG A 26 -1.97 -10.02 -5.17
CA ARG A 26 -0.73 -9.49 -4.62
C ARG A 26 -0.86 -9.25 -3.12
N VAL A 27 -0.04 -9.96 -2.34
CA VAL A 27 0.02 -9.82 -0.88
C VAL A 27 1.47 -9.59 -0.46
N PRO A 28 1.76 -8.55 0.35
CA PRO A 28 3.12 -8.28 0.83
C PRO A 28 3.72 -9.45 1.65
N PRO A 29 5.05 -9.47 1.84
CA PRO A 29 5.69 -10.28 2.89
C PRO A 29 5.06 -10.01 4.26
N MET A 30 5.07 -11.03 5.12
CA MET A 30 4.41 -11.01 6.44
C MET A 30 4.83 -9.82 7.31
N THR A 31 6.13 -9.49 7.31
CA THR A 31 6.71 -8.38 8.09
C THR A 31 6.26 -7.00 7.61
N LEU A 32 5.67 -6.91 6.41
CA LEU A 32 5.17 -5.68 5.82
C LEU A 32 3.62 -5.60 5.83
N CYS A 33 2.93 -6.61 6.35
CA CYS A 33 1.46 -6.60 6.43
C CYS A 33 0.93 -5.77 7.60
N THR A 34 1.62 -5.76 8.74
CA THR A 34 1.26 -4.95 9.92
C THR A 34 1.77 -3.53 9.78
N ASP A 35 1.22 -2.61 10.57
CA ASP A 35 1.67 -1.21 10.59
C ASP A 35 3.18 -1.13 10.84
N ASN A 36 3.88 -0.40 9.97
CA ASN A 36 5.34 -0.28 10.02
C ASN A 36 5.79 1.06 9.43
N GLY A 37 7.02 1.48 9.73
CA GLY A 37 7.57 2.73 9.18
C GLY A 37 7.87 2.67 7.67
N ALA A 38 8.09 1.48 7.11
CA ALA A 38 8.49 1.33 5.71
C ALA A 38 7.34 1.70 4.75
N MET A 39 6.08 1.42 5.08
CA MET A 39 4.93 1.85 4.26
C MET A 39 4.81 3.38 4.20
N ILE A 40 5.07 4.07 5.32
CA ILE A 40 5.01 5.54 5.39
C ILE A 40 6.17 6.14 4.57
N ALA A 41 7.39 5.61 4.73
CA ALA A 41 8.55 6.05 3.96
C ALA A 41 8.35 5.85 2.45
N ALA A 42 7.78 4.71 2.02
CA ALA A 42 7.52 4.43 0.62
C ALA A 42 6.48 5.40 0.01
N VAL A 43 5.39 5.69 0.73
CA VAL A 43 4.40 6.69 0.28
C VAL A 43 5.02 8.08 0.20
N GLY A 44 5.85 8.47 1.18
CA GLY A 44 6.58 9.73 1.16
C GLY A 44 7.52 9.89 -0.05
N ASP A 45 8.30 8.86 -0.37
CA ASP A 45 9.16 8.84 -1.57
C ASP A 45 8.34 8.95 -2.86
N LEU A 46 7.22 8.22 -2.96
CA LEU A 46 6.34 8.29 -4.13
C LEU A 46 5.71 9.67 -4.30
N LEU A 47 5.25 10.29 -3.21
CA LEU A 47 4.70 11.65 -3.23
C LEU A 47 5.75 12.67 -3.68
N LEU A 48 6.96 12.61 -3.11
CA LEU A 48 8.06 13.49 -3.50
C LEU A 48 8.40 13.34 -4.99
N ARG A 49 8.50 12.10 -5.49
CA ARG A 49 8.76 11.82 -6.92
C ARG A 49 7.63 12.27 -7.84
N SER A 50 6.40 12.30 -7.33
CA SER A 50 5.23 12.81 -8.08
C SER A 50 5.15 14.33 -8.15
N GLY A 51 6.07 15.04 -7.49
CA GLY A 51 6.07 16.51 -7.42
C GLY A 51 5.07 17.07 -6.41
N ALA A 52 4.69 16.30 -5.40
CA ALA A 52 3.83 16.81 -4.33
C ALA A 52 4.55 17.90 -3.53
N GLU A 53 3.84 18.97 -3.20
CA GLU A 53 4.34 20.01 -2.32
C GLU A 53 4.54 19.48 -0.89
N PRO A 54 5.58 19.91 -0.17
CA PRO A 54 5.78 19.55 1.23
C PRO A 54 4.61 20.01 2.11
N ALA A 55 4.33 19.25 3.17
CA ALA A 55 3.40 19.68 4.21
C ALA A 55 3.92 20.96 4.89
N PRO A 56 3.03 21.88 5.30
CA PRO A 56 3.43 23.08 6.02
C PRO A 56 3.96 22.74 7.42
N LEU A 57 4.83 23.58 7.97
CA LEU A 57 5.47 23.34 9.28
C LEU A 57 4.49 23.30 10.46
N ASN A 58 3.29 23.85 10.29
CA ASN A 58 2.22 23.84 11.29
C ASN A 58 1.22 22.68 11.09
N VAL A 59 1.56 21.67 10.29
CA VAL A 59 0.74 20.46 10.14
C VAL A 59 0.47 19.83 11.51
N SER A 60 -0.77 19.43 11.72
CA SER A 60 -1.23 18.76 12.95
C SER A 60 -1.77 17.37 12.61
N ILE A 61 -2.14 16.62 13.64
CA ILE A 61 -2.73 15.28 13.50
C ILE A 61 -4.24 15.36 13.23
N ASP A 62 -4.72 14.47 12.37
CA ASP A 62 -6.13 14.09 12.29
C ASP A 62 -6.26 12.63 12.75
N PRO A 63 -6.82 12.36 13.94
CA PRO A 63 -7.01 10.99 14.43
C PRO A 63 -7.99 10.16 13.59
N SER A 64 -8.86 10.81 12.82
CA SER A 64 -9.86 10.13 11.99
C SER A 64 -9.34 9.80 10.59
N ALA A 65 -8.49 10.67 10.04
CA ALA A 65 -7.77 10.56 8.76
C ALA A 65 -8.48 9.65 7.73
N PRO A 66 -9.69 10.01 7.30
CA PRO A 66 -10.49 9.14 6.44
C PRO A 66 -9.81 8.91 5.09
N LEU A 67 -9.86 7.66 4.60
CA LEU A 67 -9.34 7.30 3.29
C LEU A 67 -10.40 7.59 2.21
N GLU A 68 -10.39 8.82 1.69
CA GLU A 68 -11.41 9.28 0.72
C GLU A 68 -10.95 9.19 -0.74
N TYR A 69 -9.68 9.43 -1.01
CA TYR A 69 -9.12 9.45 -2.36
C TYR A 69 -7.67 8.99 -2.38
N ALA A 70 -7.19 8.64 -3.58
CA ALA A 70 -5.78 8.32 -3.82
C ALA A 70 -5.04 9.58 -4.26
N SER A 71 -4.02 10.00 -3.50
CA SER A 71 -3.16 11.14 -3.87
C SER A 71 -2.14 10.83 -4.96
N LEU A 72 -1.98 9.56 -5.32
CA LEU A 72 -1.06 9.06 -6.33
C LEU A 72 -1.85 8.31 -7.40
N THR A 73 -1.62 8.66 -8.66
CA THR A 73 -2.11 7.86 -9.80
C THR A 73 -0.94 7.04 -10.35
N PRO A 74 -1.00 5.70 -10.32
CA PRO A 74 0.04 4.88 -10.91
C PRO A 74 0.09 5.13 -12.43
N LEU A 75 1.25 5.52 -12.95
CA LEU A 75 1.46 5.55 -14.39
C LEU A 75 1.53 4.10 -14.90
N PRO A 76 0.81 3.75 -15.98
CA PRO A 76 0.95 2.43 -16.59
C PRO A 76 2.36 2.28 -17.15
N GLY A 77 3.13 1.30 -16.66
CA GLY A 77 4.28 0.76 -17.40
C GLY A 77 5.69 0.94 -16.83
N THR A 78 5.91 1.22 -15.55
CA THR A 78 7.27 1.10 -15.01
C THR A 78 7.54 -0.36 -14.59
N PRO A 79 8.37 -1.13 -15.31
CA PRO A 79 8.77 -2.45 -14.84
C PRO A 79 9.54 -2.27 -13.53
N ARG A 80 9.10 -2.99 -12.50
CA ARG A 80 9.83 -3.06 -11.22
C ARG A 80 11.21 -3.62 -11.53
N ARG A 81 12.29 -2.90 -11.17
CA ARG A 81 13.61 -3.52 -11.10
C ARG A 81 13.49 -4.72 -10.17
N ALA A 82 13.82 -5.90 -10.69
CA ALA A 82 14.04 -7.08 -9.87
C ALA A 82 15.13 -6.75 -8.85
N ALA A 83 14.83 -6.95 -7.57
CA ALA A 83 15.84 -7.03 -6.53
C ALA A 83 16.54 -8.39 -6.61
#